data_AF-A0A1V8TWC1-F1
#
_entry.id   AF-A0A1V8TWC1-F1
#
_cell.length_a   1.000
_cell.length_b   1.000
_cell.length_c   1.000
_cell.angle_alpha   90.00
_cell.angle_beta   90.00
_cell.angle_gamma   90.00
#
_symmetry.space_group_name_H-M   'P 1'
#
loop_
_entity.id
_entity.type
_entity.pdbx_description
1 polymer ?
#
loop_
_entity_poly.entity_id
_entity_poly.type
_entity_poly.pdbx_seq_one_letter_code
_entity_poly.pdbx_strand_id
1 'polypeptide(L)'
;MDNEKIGNFLAEQREEVEDDLQHYFLTFEDYWERKLWHELTDTLLEFYAEGKSAEQQIPVYDNFVKAFADKINQLKLVRLGLSTAAQYEDDKHRLTFLETLAKRVDKPASQDAFVFALTSVAGVRLRIGDSAAARKDLDKCETVLDSFDTVEPSVHASFYRVSADYYQSQNNFASFYRTTLLYLACVDLDSVSSSDRHRIAYDLSLAALVSDTIYNFGELLLHPVLDSLANTEHKWLRDLLFAFNRGDLGAYNILQSHLQSNGLLKRHDQFLYQKISLSALTQLVFSRAPNDRSMTFATISEETKVQLDEIEHLIMKALSLGLLRGSIDQVAEVAKISWVQPKVLDKGGIEAMHARLREWDGGVEKLGMWIEGAGKDVEIRQVPDNQEVYLDSLGFSSIVFDILERVEKPDLEALKLHLDDLVDEDAGQTKVWRTGDAHCAKLPLGTPVITLMATSPPGEKMRGRANEPEFVVMLLILIRLVEQQTDIIVAINAPHVKGEFEEGSVDLEHGKGGVLVGRAERWRDEVLRTFEVKDWGLFGGDGD
;
A
#
# COMPACT_ATOMS: atom_id res chain seq x y z
N MET A 1 -21.19 -45.29 -38.18
CA MET A 1 -22.57 -44.81 -37.97
C MET A 1 -22.62 -43.35 -37.56
N ASP A 2 -21.92 -42.92 -36.49
CA ASP A 2 -21.93 -41.48 -36.13
C ASP A 2 -21.16 -40.60 -37.12
N ASN A 3 -20.02 -41.07 -37.66
CA ASN A 3 -19.28 -40.34 -38.70
C ASN A 3 -20.08 -40.12 -39.99
N GLU A 4 -20.83 -41.13 -40.44
CA GLU A 4 -21.64 -41.02 -41.68
C GLU A 4 -22.88 -40.15 -41.47
N LYS A 5 -23.50 -40.18 -40.29
CA LYS A 5 -24.61 -39.28 -39.95
C LYS A 5 -24.17 -37.82 -39.87
N ILE A 6 -22.98 -37.58 -39.31
CA ILE A 6 -22.40 -36.25 -39.17
C ILE A 6 -21.94 -35.73 -40.54
N GLY A 7 -21.29 -36.57 -41.36
CA GLY A 7 -20.94 -36.22 -42.74
C GLY A 7 -22.18 -35.91 -43.60
N ASN A 8 -23.24 -36.71 -43.49
CA ASN A 8 -24.49 -36.44 -44.21
C ASN A 8 -25.17 -35.14 -43.73
N PHE A 9 -25.12 -34.84 -42.43
CA PHE A 9 -25.66 -33.60 -41.88
C PHE A 9 -24.86 -32.36 -42.31
N LEU A 10 -23.53 -32.45 -42.36
CA LEU A 10 -22.66 -31.37 -42.85
C LEU A 10 -22.87 -31.15 -44.36
N ALA A 11 -23.09 -32.21 -45.13
CA ALA A 11 -23.44 -32.13 -46.55
C ALA A 11 -24.84 -31.50 -46.79
N GLU A 12 -25.82 -31.84 -45.96
CA GLU A 12 -27.17 -31.24 -46.02
C GLU A 12 -27.15 -29.75 -45.63
N GLN A 13 -26.40 -29.39 -44.59
CA GLN A 13 -26.19 -27.99 -44.22
C GLN A 13 -25.41 -27.24 -45.32
N ARG A 14 -24.42 -27.85 -45.96
CA ARG A 14 -23.68 -27.25 -47.08
C ARG A 14 -24.56 -26.85 -48.26
N GLU A 15 -25.65 -27.58 -48.52
CA GLU A 15 -26.62 -27.24 -49.58
C GLU A 15 -27.53 -26.06 -49.20
N GLU A 16 -27.72 -25.79 -47.90
CA GLU A 16 -28.51 -24.65 -47.40
C GLU A 16 -27.67 -23.35 -47.25
N VAL A 17 -26.35 -23.42 -47.38
CA VAL A 17 -25.41 -22.30 -47.12
C VAL A 17 -25.10 -21.48 -48.40
N GLU A 18 -24.98 -20.15 -48.26
CA GLU A 18 -24.51 -19.23 -49.30
C GLU A 18 -23.06 -19.56 -49.75
N ASP A 19 -22.73 -19.41 -51.05
CA ASP A 19 -21.51 -19.95 -51.69
C ASP A 19 -20.17 -19.59 -50.97
N ASP A 20 -20.10 -18.47 -50.25
CA ASP A 20 -18.89 -18.02 -49.54
C ASP A 20 -18.53 -18.92 -48.33
N LEU A 21 -19.51 -19.52 -47.67
CA LEU A 21 -19.33 -20.28 -46.41
C LEU A 21 -19.16 -21.80 -46.65
N GLN A 22 -19.42 -22.28 -47.87
CA GLN A 22 -19.30 -23.70 -48.21
C GLN A 22 -17.88 -24.25 -48.07
N HIS A 23 -16.86 -23.39 -48.17
CA HIS A 23 -15.46 -23.79 -47.96
C HIS A 23 -15.21 -24.26 -46.51
N TYR A 24 -15.85 -23.63 -45.53
CA TYR A 24 -15.71 -24.01 -44.12
C TYR A 24 -16.26 -25.41 -43.84
N PHE A 25 -17.41 -25.76 -44.42
CA PHE A 25 -18.00 -27.09 -44.24
C PHE A 25 -17.13 -28.21 -44.83
N LEU A 26 -16.47 -27.98 -45.96
CA LEU A 26 -15.47 -28.91 -46.52
C LEU A 26 -14.27 -29.10 -45.57
N THR A 27 -13.78 -28.01 -44.97
CA THR A 27 -12.69 -28.11 -44.00
C THR A 27 -13.13 -28.80 -42.70
N PHE A 28 -14.39 -28.62 -42.28
CA PHE A 28 -14.94 -29.32 -41.13
C PHE A 28 -15.02 -30.83 -41.36
N GLU A 29 -15.41 -31.27 -42.56
CA GLU A 29 -15.40 -32.69 -42.93
C GLU A 29 -13.98 -33.27 -42.92
N ASP A 30 -12.99 -32.62 -43.54
CA ASP A 30 -11.59 -33.09 -43.53
C ASP A 30 -11.03 -33.18 -42.11
N TYR A 31 -11.21 -32.16 -41.29
CA TYR A 31 -10.72 -32.15 -39.91
C TYR A 31 -11.46 -33.15 -39.01
N TRP A 32 -12.75 -33.39 -39.26
CA TRP A 32 -13.54 -34.40 -38.57
C TRP A 32 -13.05 -35.81 -38.91
N GLU A 33 -12.84 -36.12 -40.20
CA GLU A 33 -12.31 -37.41 -40.64
C GLU A 33 -10.91 -37.68 -40.09
N ARG A 34 -10.07 -36.65 -40.08
CA ARG A 34 -8.69 -36.70 -39.57
C ARG A 34 -8.60 -36.61 -38.05
N LYS A 35 -9.72 -36.36 -37.35
CA LYS A 35 -9.83 -36.21 -35.88
C LYS A 35 -8.95 -35.09 -35.30
N LEU A 36 -8.79 -33.99 -36.04
CA LEU A 36 -8.02 -32.81 -35.64
C LEU A 36 -8.92 -31.84 -34.86
N TRP A 37 -9.15 -32.14 -33.58
CA TRP A 37 -10.12 -31.40 -32.75
C TRP A 37 -9.77 -29.93 -32.48
N HIS A 38 -8.47 -29.60 -32.38
CA HIS A 38 -8.03 -28.22 -32.12
C HIS A 38 -8.28 -27.32 -33.32
N GLU A 39 -7.75 -27.68 -34.49
CA GLU A 39 -7.94 -26.95 -35.76
C GLU A 39 -9.43 -26.86 -36.15
N LEU A 40 -10.20 -27.92 -35.90
CA LEU A 40 -11.64 -27.91 -36.09
C LEU A 40 -12.32 -26.86 -35.21
N THR A 41 -11.90 -26.72 -33.95
CA THR A 41 -12.49 -25.73 -33.04
C THR A 41 -12.13 -24.30 -33.44
N ASP A 42 -10.90 -24.08 -33.92
CA ASP A 42 -10.45 -22.76 -34.36
C ASP A 42 -11.15 -22.31 -35.64
N THR A 43 -11.27 -23.20 -36.63
CA THR A 43 -12.06 -22.93 -37.84
C THR A 43 -13.56 -22.76 -37.57
N LEU A 44 -14.10 -23.49 -36.58
CA LEU A 44 -15.46 -23.24 -36.10
C LEU A 44 -15.58 -21.85 -35.47
N LEU A 45 -14.61 -21.41 -34.66
CA LEU A 45 -14.66 -20.06 -34.07
C LEU A 45 -14.62 -18.97 -35.15
N GLU A 46 -13.84 -19.15 -36.22
CA GLU A 46 -13.83 -18.25 -37.39
C GLU A 46 -15.19 -18.22 -38.09
N PHE A 47 -15.77 -19.39 -38.36
CA PHE A 47 -17.10 -19.50 -38.97
C PHE A 47 -18.22 -18.87 -38.13
N TYR A 48 -18.13 -18.97 -36.80
CA TYR A 48 -19.08 -18.37 -35.87
C TYR A 48 -18.89 -16.85 -35.73
N ALA A 49 -17.67 -16.34 -35.94
CA ALA A 49 -17.39 -14.90 -35.96
C ALA A 49 -17.97 -14.22 -37.20
N GLU A 50 -18.19 -14.97 -38.28
CA GLU A 50 -18.82 -14.47 -39.49
C GLU A 50 -20.34 -14.33 -39.29
N GLY A 51 -20.82 -13.09 -39.17
CA GLY A 51 -22.20 -12.75 -38.77
C GLY A 51 -23.32 -13.23 -39.70
N LYS A 52 -22.99 -13.88 -40.83
CA LYS A 52 -23.93 -14.46 -41.79
C LYS A 52 -24.38 -15.87 -41.42
N SER A 53 -23.69 -16.55 -40.51
CA SER A 53 -23.96 -17.95 -40.13
C SER A 53 -25.14 -18.11 -39.15
N ALA A 54 -25.95 -17.06 -38.95
CA ALA A 54 -26.80 -16.91 -37.77
C ALA A 54 -27.98 -17.89 -37.66
N GLU A 55 -28.44 -18.48 -38.77
CA GLU A 55 -29.55 -19.44 -38.74
C GLU A 55 -29.05 -20.89 -38.56
N GLN A 56 -27.81 -21.18 -38.95
CA GLN A 56 -27.25 -22.53 -39.02
C GLN A 56 -26.38 -22.90 -37.81
N GLN A 57 -26.01 -21.90 -37.00
CA GLN A 57 -25.28 -22.12 -35.76
C GLN A 57 -26.08 -22.97 -34.75
N ILE A 58 -27.42 -22.88 -34.74
CA ILE A 58 -28.27 -23.68 -33.83
C ILE A 58 -28.23 -25.19 -34.17
N PRO A 59 -28.53 -25.62 -35.42
CA PRO A 59 -28.44 -27.04 -35.80
C PRO A 59 -27.02 -27.61 -35.71
N VAL A 60 -26.01 -26.84 -36.10
CA VAL A 60 -24.60 -27.26 -36.02
C VAL A 60 -24.21 -27.50 -34.57
N TYR A 61 -24.64 -26.66 -33.64
CA TYR A 61 -24.31 -26.89 -32.24
C TYR A 61 -24.99 -28.13 -31.65
N ASP A 62 -26.27 -28.33 -31.95
CA ASP A 62 -27.05 -29.43 -31.39
C ASP A 62 -26.63 -30.80 -31.93
N ASN A 63 -26.28 -30.90 -33.21
CA ASN A 63 -25.95 -32.17 -33.86
C ASN A 63 -24.43 -32.43 -33.95
N PHE A 64 -23.63 -31.39 -34.20
CA PHE A 64 -22.19 -31.53 -34.42
C PHE A 64 -21.40 -31.28 -33.13
N VAL A 65 -21.55 -30.12 -32.50
CA VAL A 65 -20.71 -29.71 -31.35
C VAL A 65 -20.94 -30.60 -30.12
N LYS A 66 -22.18 -31.07 -29.87
CA LYS A 66 -22.47 -32.00 -28.76
C LYS A 66 -21.73 -33.33 -28.86
N ALA A 67 -21.36 -33.77 -30.08
CA ALA A 67 -20.73 -35.08 -30.33
C ALA A 67 -19.26 -35.13 -29.91
N PHE A 68 -18.55 -34.01 -29.91
CA PHE A 68 -17.12 -33.94 -29.58
C PHE A 68 -16.78 -32.98 -28.43
N ALA A 69 -17.80 -32.47 -27.73
CA ALA A 69 -17.66 -31.56 -26.58
C ALA A 69 -16.67 -32.05 -25.50
N ASP A 70 -16.54 -33.37 -25.26
CA ASP A 70 -15.63 -33.91 -24.24
C ASP A 70 -14.14 -33.89 -24.64
N LYS A 71 -13.83 -33.57 -25.91
CA LYS A 71 -12.46 -33.62 -26.47
C LYS A 71 -11.85 -32.26 -26.76
N ILE A 72 -12.58 -31.17 -26.51
CA ILE A 72 -12.17 -29.79 -26.81
C ILE A 72 -11.84 -29.04 -25.52
N ASN A 73 -11.11 -27.94 -25.65
CA ASN A 73 -11.06 -26.93 -24.61
C ASN A 73 -12.48 -26.41 -24.29
N GLN A 74 -12.90 -26.64 -23.05
CA GLN A 74 -14.22 -26.30 -22.54
C GLN A 74 -14.55 -24.80 -22.64
N LEU A 75 -13.55 -23.91 -22.60
CA LEU A 75 -13.76 -22.47 -22.74
C LEU A 75 -14.18 -22.08 -24.16
N LYS A 76 -13.54 -22.69 -25.18
CA LYS A 76 -13.95 -22.52 -26.59
C LYS A 76 -15.34 -23.08 -26.84
N LEU A 77 -15.69 -24.20 -26.20
CA LEU A 77 -17.05 -24.76 -26.25
C LEU A 77 -18.08 -23.78 -25.70
N VAL A 78 -17.81 -23.13 -24.56
CA VAL A 78 -18.72 -22.12 -24.00
C VAL A 78 -18.79 -20.89 -24.90
N ARG A 79 -17.69 -20.41 -25.49
CA ARG A 79 -17.72 -19.30 -26.47
C ARG A 79 -18.62 -19.61 -27.68
N LEU A 80 -18.54 -20.83 -28.22
CA LEU A 80 -19.44 -21.30 -29.27
C LEU A 80 -20.89 -21.35 -28.78
N GLY A 81 -21.12 -21.92 -27.59
CA GLY A 81 -22.45 -21.98 -26.96
C GLY A 81 -23.06 -20.62 -26.64
N LEU A 82 -22.26 -19.58 -26.43
CA LEU A 82 -22.76 -18.21 -26.25
C LEU A 82 -23.14 -17.55 -27.57
N SER A 83 -22.38 -17.84 -28.63
CA SER A 83 -22.67 -17.33 -29.97
C SER A 83 -23.99 -17.90 -30.50
N THR A 84 -24.24 -19.21 -30.28
CA THR A 84 -25.55 -19.81 -30.54
C THR A 84 -26.64 -19.27 -29.64
N ALA A 85 -26.35 -19.08 -28.35
CA ALA A 85 -27.31 -18.52 -27.41
C ALA A 85 -27.78 -17.12 -27.84
N ALA A 86 -26.90 -16.30 -28.43
CA ALA A 86 -27.21 -14.95 -28.91
C ALA A 86 -28.28 -14.92 -30.02
N GLN A 87 -28.48 -16.02 -30.75
CA GLN A 87 -29.45 -16.10 -31.86
C GLN A 87 -30.87 -16.48 -31.45
N TYR A 88 -31.05 -17.09 -30.27
CA TYR A 88 -32.40 -17.34 -29.77
C TYR A 88 -33.09 -16.01 -29.43
N GLU A 89 -34.20 -15.70 -30.08
CA GLU A 89 -35.00 -14.51 -29.76
C GLU A 89 -35.70 -14.61 -28.39
N ASP A 90 -36.03 -15.83 -27.92
CA ASP A 90 -36.69 -16.05 -26.63
C ASP A 90 -35.69 -16.24 -25.48
N ASP A 91 -35.66 -15.26 -24.58
CA ASP A 91 -34.81 -15.24 -23.38
C ASP A 91 -35.05 -16.44 -22.45
N LYS A 92 -36.24 -17.03 -22.43
CA LYS A 92 -36.53 -18.23 -21.61
C LYS A 92 -35.88 -19.49 -22.17
N HIS A 93 -35.90 -19.67 -23.49
CA HIS A 93 -35.24 -20.79 -24.16
C HIS A 93 -33.72 -20.65 -24.11
N ARG A 94 -33.23 -19.42 -24.21
CA ARG A 94 -31.81 -19.09 -24.00
C ARG A 94 -31.34 -19.50 -22.61
N LEU A 95 -32.14 -19.23 -21.57
CA LEU A 95 -31.81 -19.59 -20.19
C LEU A 95 -31.75 -21.10 -19.98
N THR A 96 -32.75 -21.86 -20.42
CA THR A 96 -32.75 -23.33 -20.27
C THR A 96 -31.60 -23.99 -21.04
N PHE A 97 -31.24 -23.46 -22.21
CA PHE A 97 -30.08 -23.91 -22.96
C PHE A 97 -28.77 -23.65 -22.20
N LEU A 98 -28.56 -22.42 -21.72
CA LEU A 98 -27.36 -22.06 -20.96
C LEU A 98 -27.24 -22.79 -19.63
N GLU A 99 -28.34 -23.07 -18.94
CA GLU A 99 -28.34 -23.90 -17.72
C GLU A 99 -27.93 -25.35 -18.03
N THR A 100 -28.35 -25.88 -19.17
CA THR A 100 -27.94 -27.22 -19.63
C THR A 100 -26.45 -27.25 -19.96
N LEU A 101 -25.92 -26.17 -20.54
CA LEU A 101 -24.50 -26.02 -20.80
C LEU A 101 -23.70 -25.87 -19.51
N ALA A 102 -24.14 -25.04 -18.57
CA ALA A 102 -23.47 -24.85 -17.28
C ALA A 102 -23.36 -26.18 -16.50
N LYS A 103 -24.42 -26.99 -16.46
CA LYS A 103 -24.39 -28.32 -15.81
C LYS A 103 -23.43 -29.30 -16.47
N ARG A 104 -23.21 -29.19 -17.78
CA ARG A 104 -22.31 -30.07 -18.53
C ARG A 104 -20.83 -29.67 -18.38
N VAL A 105 -20.60 -28.39 -18.10
CA VAL A 105 -19.28 -27.77 -17.95
C VAL A 105 -18.75 -27.86 -16.50
N ASP A 106 -19.59 -28.27 -15.54
CA ASP A 106 -19.26 -28.45 -14.12
C ASP A 106 -18.31 -29.65 -13.88
N LYS A 107 -17.05 -29.49 -14.28
CA LYS A 107 -15.93 -30.41 -14.00
C LYS A 107 -14.84 -29.65 -13.25
N PRO A 108 -14.15 -30.27 -12.27
CA PRO A 108 -13.15 -29.59 -11.42
C PRO A 108 -11.92 -29.10 -12.19
N ALA A 109 -11.64 -29.63 -13.38
CA ALA A 109 -10.57 -29.21 -14.26
C ALA A 109 -10.95 -28.06 -15.23
N SER A 110 -12.22 -27.64 -15.27
CA SER A 110 -12.74 -26.63 -16.21
C SER A 110 -13.61 -25.59 -15.50
N GLN A 111 -13.19 -25.14 -14.31
CA GLN A 111 -13.95 -24.18 -13.53
C GLN A 111 -14.03 -22.80 -14.21
N ASP A 112 -13.02 -22.40 -14.98
CA ASP A 112 -13.04 -21.17 -15.78
C ASP A 112 -14.19 -21.15 -16.79
N ALA A 113 -14.40 -22.27 -17.47
CA ALA A 113 -15.51 -22.43 -18.41
C ALA A 113 -16.86 -22.46 -17.69
N PHE A 114 -16.91 -23.02 -16.47
CA PHE A 114 -18.12 -23.03 -15.66
C PHE A 114 -18.49 -21.61 -15.19
N VAL A 115 -17.52 -20.83 -14.73
CA VAL A 115 -17.72 -19.41 -14.38
C VAL A 115 -18.16 -18.60 -15.60
N PHE A 116 -17.55 -18.82 -16.76
CA PHE A 116 -17.92 -18.13 -17.99
C PHE A 116 -19.35 -18.47 -18.46
N ALA A 117 -19.78 -19.73 -18.30
CA ALA A 117 -21.16 -20.13 -18.56
C ALA A 117 -22.14 -19.56 -17.53
N LEU A 118 -21.81 -19.62 -16.23
CA LEU A 118 -22.65 -19.16 -15.14
C LEU A 118 -22.84 -17.63 -15.15
N THR A 119 -21.79 -16.87 -15.47
CA THR A 119 -21.88 -15.41 -15.68
C THR A 119 -22.82 -15.07 -16.83
N SER A 120 -22.77 -15.84 -17.91
CA SER A 120 -23.67 -15.63 -19.04
C SER A 120 -25.13 -16.00 -18.72
N VAL A 121 -25.36 -17.06 -17.93
CA VAL A 121 -26.68 -17.36 -17.35
C VAL A 121 -27.19 -16.19 -16.52
N ALA A 122 -26.34 -15.65 -15.63
CA ALA A 122 -26.69 -14.50 -14.81
C ALA A 122 -27.04 -13.26 -15.66
N GLY A 123 -26.31 -13.02 -16.76
CA GLY A 123 -26.61 -11.94 -17.70
C GLY A 123 -27.98 -12.08 -18.36
N VAL A 124 -28.39 -13.30 -18.75
CA VAL A 124 -29.73 -13.55 -19.30
C VAL A 124 -30.81 -13.42 -18.22
N ARG A 125 -30.56 -13.90 -16.99
CA ARG A 125 -31.47 -13.71 -15.85
C ARG A 125 -31.71 -12.24 -15.54
N LEU A 126 -30.68 -11.40 -15.66
CA LEU A 126 -30.80 -9.95 -15.52
C LEU A 126 -31.71 -9.33 -16.58
N ARG A 127 -31.64 -9.77 -17.85
CA ARG A 127 -32.54 -9.28 -18.92
C ARG A 127 -34.00 -9.65 -18.66
N ILE A 128 -34.24 -10.84 -18.09
CA ILE A 128 -35.58 -11.31 -17.68
C ILE A 128 -36.08 -10.54 -16.45
N GLY A 129 -35.20 -9.88 -15.70
CA GLY A 129 -35.52 -9.12 -14.49
C GLY A 129 -35.40 -9.91 -13.19
N ASP A 130 -34.90 -11.15 -13.22
CA ASP A 130 -34.67 -11.95 -12.00
C ASP A 130 -33.33 -11.59 -11.34
N SER A 131 -33.35 -10.48 -10.61
CA SER A 131 -32.16 -9.94 -9.92
C SER A 131 -31.68 -10.85 -8.77
N ALA A 132 -32.60 -11.54 -8.10
CA ALA A 132 -32.27 -12.36 -6.92
C ALA A 132 -31.52 -13.64 -7.31
N ALA A 133 -31.97 -14.33 -8.37
CA ALA A 133 -31.28 -15.50 -8.89
C ALA A 133 -29.92 -15.13 -9.50
N ALA A 134 -29.85 -14.01 -10.24
CA ALA A 134 -28.60 -13.51 -10.80
C ALA A 134 -27.56 -13.20 -9.71
N ARG A 135 -27.97 -12.61 -8.57
CA ARG A 135 -27.06 -12.36 -7.45
C ARG A 135 -26.46 -13.64 -6.89
N LYS A 136 -27.28 -14.67 -6.68
CA LYS A 136 -26.82 -15.98 -6.16
C LYS A 136 -25.83 -16.66 -7.11
N ASP A 137 -26.01 -16.51 -8.42
CA ASP A 137 -25.07 -17.04 -9.40
C ASP A 137 -23.76 -16.25 -9.41
N LEU A 138 -23.83 -14.91 -9.30
CA LEU A 138 -22.64 -14.06 -9.22
C LEU A 138 -21.83 -14.31 -7.95
N ASP A 139 -22.48 -14.47 -6.79
CA ASP A 139 -21.79 -14.79 -5.54
C ASP A 139 -21.08 -16.16 -5.63
N LYS A 140 -21.67 -17.14 -6.32
CA LYS A 140 -21.00 -18.42 -6.59
C LYS A 140 -19.79 -18.24 -7.51
N CYS A 141 -19.93 -17.47 -8.58
CA CYS A 141 -18.81 -17.14 -9.46
C CYS A 141 -17.67 -16.48 -8.68
N GLU A 142 -17.98 -15.54 -7.77
CA GLU A 142 -16.98 -14.85 -6.94
C GLU A 142 -16.22 -15.85 -6.05
N THR A 143 -16.92 -16.74 -5.35
CA THR A 143 -16.26 -17.78 -4.51
C THR A 143 -15.38 -18.74 -5.30
N VAL A 144 -15.76 -19.03 -6.55
CA VAL A 144 -14.97 -19.91 -7.43
C VAL A 144 -13.76 -19.15 -7.96
N LEU A 145 -13.91 -17.90 -8.38
CA LEU A 145 -12.81 -17.07 -8.86
C LEU A 145 -11.76 -16.80 -7.76
N ASP A 146 -12.18 -16.58 -6.52
CA ASP A 146 -11.26 -16.38 -5.39
C ASP A 146 -10.44 -17.63 -5.03
N SER A 147 -10.85 -18.81 -5.50
CA SER A 147 -10.15 -20.07 -5.23
C SER A 147 -9.04 -20.40 -6.23
N PHE A 148 -8.97 -19.70 -7.37
CA PHE A 148 -7.98 -19.94 -8.43
C PHE A 148 -7.18 -18.68 -8.76
N ASP A 149 -5.84 -18.74 -8.62
CA ASP A 149 -4.94 -17.62 -8.91
C ASP A 149 -4.64 -17.41 -10.41
N THR A 150 -4.92 -18.40 -11.28
CA THR A 150 -4.61 -18.31 -12.72
C THR A 150 -5.86 -18.53 -13.56
N VAL A 151 -6.59 -17.45 -13.83
CA VAL A 151 -7.77 -17.46 -14.71
C VAL A 151 -7.51 -16.57 -15.93
N GLU A 152 -8.03 -16.95 -17.09
CA GLU A 152 -7.91 -16.15 -18.32
C GLU A 152 -8.59 -14.78 -18.16
N PRO A 153 -7.95 -13.66 -18.54
CA PRO A 153 -8.54 -12.31 -18.40
C PRO A 153 -9.92 -12.14 -19.03
N SER A 154 -10.23 -12.93 -20.08
CA SER A 154 -11.54 -12.93 -20.74
C SER A 154 -12.70 -13.38 -19.85
N VAL A 155 -12.44 -14.29 -18.90
CA VAL A 155 -13.45 -14.77 -17.94
C VAL A 155 -13.71 -13.71 -16.86
N HIS A 156 -12.65 -13.08 -16.35
CA HIS A 156 -12.79 -11.94 -15.44
C HIS A 156 -13.52 -10.77 -16.11
N ALA A 157 -13.23 -10.49 -17.38
CA ALA A 157 -13.91 -9.46 -18.13
C ALA A 157 -15.43 -9.74 -18.25
N SER A 158 -15.85 -10.98 -18.53
CA SER A 158 -17.30 -11.28 -18.59
C SER A 158 -17.96 -11.19 -17.23
N PHE A 159 -17.29 -11.67 -16.18
CA PHE A 159 -17.78 -11.58 -14.80
C PHE A 159 -18.00 -10.14 -14.36
N TYR A 160 -17.00 -9.28 -14.54
CA TYR A 160 -17.12 -7.87 -14.16
C TYR A 160 -18.14 -7.13 -15.01
N ARG A 161 -18.28 -7.44 -16.30
CA ARG A 161 -19.33 -6.85 -17.16
C ARG A 161 -20.73 -7.16 -16.65
N VAL A 162 -21.04 -8.43 -16.40
CA VAL A 162 -22.37 -8.84 -15.90
C VAL A 162 -22.63 -8.30 -14.50
N SER A 163 -21.59 -8.24 -13.66
CA SER A 163 -21.68 -7.63 -12.34
C SER A 163 -21.94 -6.14 -12.40
N ALA A 164 -21.34 -5.43 -13.36
CA ALA A 164 -21.63 -4.02 -13.63
C ALA A 164 -23.10 -3.84 -14.07
N ASP A 165 -23.59 -4.65 -15.01
CA ASP A 165 -25.00 -4.62 -15.41
C ASP A 165 -25.95 -4.88 -14.21
N TYR A 166 -25.60 -5.81 -13.32
CA TYR A 166 -26.32 -6.05 -12.07
C TYR A 166 -26.38 -4.78 -11.20
N TYR A 167 -25.23 -4.16 -10.90
CA TYR A 167 -25.18 -2.96 -10.07
C TYR A 167 -25.88 -1.76 -10.71
N GLN A 168 -25.86 -1.66 -12.05
CA GLN A 168 -26.60 -0.64 -12.78
C GLN A 168 -28.12 -0.82 -12.58
N SER A 169 -28.64 -2.06 -12.67
CA SER A 169 -30.06 -2.32 -12.44
C SER A 169 -30.52 -2.04 -11.00
N GLN A 170 -29.64 -2.24 -10.02
CA GLN A 170 -29.89 -1.93 -8.60
C GLN A 170 -29.70 -0.45 -8.25
N ASN A 171 -29.28 0.39 -9.20
CA ASN A 171 -28.87 1.79 -8.99
C ASN A 171 -27.77 1.96 -7.92
N ASN A 172 -26.90 0.95 -7.73
CA ASN A 172 -25.75 1.07 -6.86
C ASN A 172 -24.53 1.58 -7.66
N PHE A 173 -24.40 2.91 -7.72
CA PHE A 173 -23.36 3.58 -8.51
C PHE A 173 -21.94 3.36 -7.99
N ALA A 174 -21.76 3.19 -6.68
CA ALA A 174 -20.43 3.03 -6.08
C ALA A 174 -19.80 1.68 -6.45
N SER A 175 -20.55 0.60 -6.29
CA SER A 175 -20.11 -0.74 -6.68
C SER A 175 -19.95 -0.84 -8.20
N PHE A 176 -20.89 -0.27 -8.96
CA PHE A 176 -20.79 -0.20 -10.41
C PHE A 176 -19.48 0.42 -10.89
N TYR A 177 -19.09 1.57 -10.33
CA TYR A 177 -17.86 2.25 -10.70
C TYR A 177 -16.61 1.38 -10.46
N ARG A 178 -16.49 0.78 -9.27
CA ARG A 178 -15.34 -0.09 -8.92
C ARG A 178 -15.26 -1.30 -9.83
N THR A 179 -16.38 -2.00 -10.03
CA THR A 179 -16.45 -3.18 -10.90
C THR A 179 -16.16 -2.83 -12.36
N THR A 180 -16.60 -1.67 -12.82
CA THR A 180 -16.32 -1.21 -14.20
C THR A 180 -14.86 -0.85 -14.39
N LEU A 181 -14.17 -0.29 -13.39
CA LEU A 181 -12.72 -0.09 -13.47
C LEU A 181 -11.94 -1.41 -13.54
N LEU A 182 -12.35 -2.41 -12.74
CA LEU A 182 -11.78 -3.76 -12.83
C LEU A 182 -12.03 -4.38 -14.21
N TYR A 183 -13.23 -4.20 -14.77
CA TYR A 183 -13.54 -4.62 -16.13
C TYR A 183 -12.60 -3.97 -17.17
N LEU A 184 -12.41 -2.66 -17.07
CA LEU A 184 -11.51 -1.91 -17.98
C LEU A 184 -10.04 -2.33 -17.83
N ALA A 185 -9.62 -2.77 -16.64
CA ALA A 185 -8.28 -3.31 -16.43
C ALA A 185 -8.06 -4.69 -17.08
N CYS A 186 -9.13 -5.48 -17.26
CA CYS A 186 -9.06 -6.81 -17.86
C CYS A 186 -9.20 -6.83 -19.39
N VAL A 187 -9.57 -5.71 -20.02
CA VAL A 187 -9.91 -5.66 -21.44
C VAL A 187 -8.97 -4.73 -22.20
N ASP A 188 -8.41 -5.24 -23.30
CA ASP A 188 -7.72 -4.41 -24.27
C ASP A 188 -8.72 -3.49 -24.96
N LEU A 189 -8.53 -2.18 -24.80
CA LEU A 189 -9.47 -1.18 -25.31
C LEU A 189 -9.73 -1.37 -26.80
N ASP A 190 -8.73 -1.75 -27.57
CA ASP A 190 -8.80 -1.95 -29.03
C ASP A 190 -9.79 -3.03 -29.48
N SER A 191 -10.07 -4.02 -28.63
CA SER A 191 -11.04 -5.09 -28.91
C SER A 191 -12.51 -4.65 -28.77
N VAL A 192 -12.78 -3.52 -28.12
CA VAL A 192 -14.14 -3.03 -27.85
C VAL A 192 -14.58 -2.06 -28.94
N SER A 193 -15.83 -2.21 -29.40
CA SER A 193 -16.43 -1.30 -30.39
C SER A 193 -16.43 0.15 -29.90
N SER A 194 -16.24 1.10 -30.82
CA SER A 194 -16.24 2.52 -30.47
C SER A 194 -17.55 2.93 -29.77
N SER A 195 -18.72 2.44 -30.24
CA SER A 195 -20.01 2.73 -29.61
C SER A 195 -20.11 2.24 -28.16
N ASP A 196 -19.60 1.05 -27.86
CA ASP A 196 -19.64 0.51 -26.49
C ASP A 196 -18.69 1.27 -25.57
N ARG A 197 -17.52 1.71 -26.07
CA ARG A 197 -16.62 2.58 -25.30
C ARG A 197 -17.31 3.88 -24.91
N HIS A 198 -18.08 4.49 -25.80
CA HIS A 198 -18.83 5.71 -25.50
C HIS A 198 -19.90 5.48 -24.44
N ARG A 199 -20.66 4.40 -24.54
CA ARG A 199 -21.68 4.04 -23.55
C ARG A 199 -21.07 3.81 -22.17
N ILE A 200 -20.00 3.00 -22.09
CA ILE A 200 -19.29 2.74 -20.84
C ILE A 200 -18.73 4.03 -20.26
N ALA A 201 -18.11 4.88 -21.08
CA ALA A 201 -17.56 6.15 -20.63
C ALA A 201 -18.64 7.08 -20.06
N TYR A 202 -19.81 7.14 -20.70
CA TYR A 202 -20.95 7.92 -20.24
C TYR A 202 -21.51 7.39 -18.91
N ASP A 203 -21.81 6.09 -18.84
CA ASP A 203 -22.38 5.44 -17.67
C ASP A 203 -21.41 5.51 -16.47
N LEU A 204 -20.11 5.31 -16.71
CA LEU A 204 -19.06 5.40 -15.70
C LEU A 204 -18.89 6.82 -15.16
N SER A 205 -18.92 7.82 -16.05
CA SER A 205 -18.85 9.22 -15.66
C SER A 205 -20.09 9.65 -14.86
N LEU A 206 -21.28 9.17 -15.24
CA LEU A 206 -22.51 9.42 -14.50
C LEU A 206 -22.46 8.77 -13.11
N ALA A 207 -22.04 7.51 -13.03
CA ALA A 207 -21.88 6.80 -11.75
C ALA A 207 -20.85 7.48 -10.84
N ALA A 208 -19.73 7.95 -11.39
CA ALA A 208 -18.74 8.71 -10.65
C ALA A 208 -19.33 9.98 -10.02
N LEU A 209 -20.16 10.71 -10.76
CA LEU A 209 -20.79 11.94 -10.26
C LEU A 209 -21.85 11.65 -9.18
N VAL A 210 -22.74 10.70 -9.42
CA VAL A 210 -23.89 10.41 -8.54
C VAL A 210 -23.49 9.64 -7.28
N SER A 211 -22.38 8.89 -7.30
CA SER A 211 -21.94 8.12 -6.14
C SER A 211 -21.67 8.98 -4.90
N ASP A 212 -22.02 8.43 -3.74
CA ASP A 212 -21.93 9.03 -2.41
C ASP A 212 -20.54 8.90 -1.76
N THR A 213 -19.80 7.85 -2.16
CA THR A 213 -18.54 7.43 -1.54
C THR A 213 -17.30 7.78 -2.36
N ILE A 214 -17.46 8.10 -3.65
CA ILE A 214 -16.32 8.28 -4.57
C ILE A 214 -16.05 9.77 -4.74
N TYR A 215 -14.94 10.23 -4.16
CA TYR A 215 -14.47 11.62 -4.25
C TYR A 215 -13.13 11.74 -4.98
N ASN A 216 -12.52 10.62 -5.36
CA ASN A 216 -11.31 10.58 -6.18
C ASN A 216 -11.69 10.26 -7.63
N PHE A 217 -11.56 11.25 -8.51
CA PHE A 217 -11.85 11.12 -9.94
C PHE A 217 -10.60 10.84 -10.78
N GLY A 218 -9.40 10.91 -10.18
CA GLY A 218 -8.17 10.93 -10.96
C GLY A 218 -7.87 9.61 -11.68
N GLU A 219 -8.29 8.47 -11.13
CA GLU A 219 -8.18 7.17 -11.82
C GLU A 219 -8.97 7.14 -13.14
N LEU A 220 -10.19 7.67 -13.13
CA LEU A 220 -11.01 7.79 -14.34
C LEU A 220 -10.44 8.84 -15.30
N LEU A 221 -9.97 9.98 -14.78
CA LEU A 221 -9.41 11.08 -15.59
C LEU A 221 -8.15 10.68 -16.36
N LEU A 222 -7.36 9.76 -15.82
CA LEU A 222 -6.18 9.22 -16.49
C LEU A 222 -6.50 8.13 -17.50
N HIS A 223 -7.71 7.57 -17.47
CA HIS A 223 -8.06 6.42 -18.30
C HIS A 223 -8.42 6.84 -19.74
N PRO A 224 -7.84 6.19 -20.79
CA PRO A 224 -8.08 6.57 -22.19
C PRO A 224 -9.54 6.45 -22.67
N VAL A 225 -10.40 5.76 -21.92
CA VAL A 225 -11.84 5.66 -22.22
C VAL A 225 -12.53 7.04 -22.23
N LEU A 226 -12.05 8.00 -21.42
CA LEU A 226 -12.58 9.36 -21.45
C LEU A 226 -12.13 10.17 -22.67
N ASP A 227 -11.07 9.78 -23.36
CA ASP A 227 -10.66 10.43 -24.62
C ASP A 227 -11.66 10.13 -25.75
N SER A 228 -12.37 9.00 -25.67
CA SER A 228 -13.47 8.71 -26.60
C SER A 228 -14.62 9.71 -26.46
N LEU A 229 -14.88 10.22 -25.25
CA LEU A 229 -15.91 11.25 -25.01
C LEU A 229 -15.51 12.65 -25.52
N ALA A 230 -14.24 12.91 -25.78
CA ALA A 230 -13.78 14.25 -26.20
C ALA A 230 -14.28 14.64 -27.60
N ASN A 231 -14.55 13.64 -28.44
CA ASN A 231 -14.95 13.82 -29.84
C ASN A 231 -16.48 13.87 -30.05
N THR A 232 -17.28 13.79 -28.98
CA THR A 232 -18.74 13.68 -29.05
C THR A 232 -19.47 14.82 -28.33
N GLU A 233 -20.79 14.89 -28.51
CA GLU A 233 -21.70 15.87 -27.88
C GLU A 233 -21.66 15.82 -26.33
N HIS A 234 -21.13 14.75 -25.74
CA HIS A 234 -21.01 14.55 -24.30
C HIS A 234 -19.70 15.10 -23.70
N LYS A 235 -18.93 15.90 -24.45
CA LYS A 235 -17.70 16.55 -23.95
C LYS A 235 -17.90 17.28 -22.62
N TRP A 236 -19.08 17.90 -22.43
CA TRP A 236 -19.43 18.61 -21.21
C TRP A 236 -19.29 17.73 -19.94
N LEU A 237 -19.47 16.41 -20.05
CA LEU A 237 -19.37 15.48 -18.92
C LEU A 237 -17.92 15.28 -18.49
N ARG A 238 -16.99 15.23 -19.45
CA ARG A 238 -15.55 15.22 -19.20
C ARG A 238 -15.11 16.53 -18.54
N ASP A 239 -15.52 17.67 -19.10
CA ASP A 239 -15.20 18.99 -18.56
C ASP A 239 -15.78 19.16 -17.13
N LEU A 240 -16.96 18.59 -16.88
CA LEU A 240 -17.57 18.55 -15.56
C LEU A 240 -16.72 17.73 -14.57
N LEU A 241 -16.25 16.53 -14.94
CA LEU A 241 -15.36 15.74 -14.08
C LEU A 241 -14.04 16.49 -13.75
N PHE A 242 -13.47 17.20 -14.73
CA PHE A 242 -12.30 18.06 -14.49
C PHE A 242 -12.62 19.23 -13.55
N ALA A 243 -13.79 19.86 -13.69
CA ALA A 243 -14.25 20.90 -12.78
C ALA A 243 -14.43 20.36 -11.35
N PHE A 244 -14.98 19.16 -11.19
CA PHE A 244 -15.10 18.48 -9.90
C PHE A 244 -13.74 18.16 -9.27
N ASN A 245 -12.77 17.68 -10.05
CA ASN A 245 -11.44 17.38 -9.51
C ASN A 245 -10.69 18.64 -9.07
N ARG A 246 -10.84 19.74 -9.82
CA ARG A 246 -10.24 21.04 -9.47
C ARG A 246 -11.00 21.78 -8.36
N GLY A 247 -12.28 21.45 -8.16
CA GLY A 247 -13.15 22.19 -7.25
C GLY A 247 -13.59 23.56 -7.78
N ASP A 248 -13.59 23.75 -9.11
CA ASP A 248 -13.95 25.04 -9.72
C ASP A 248 -15.47 25.21 -9.85
N LEU A 249 -16.04 25.97 -8.91
CA LEU A 249 -17.47 26.32 -8.87
C LEU A 249 -17.90 27.23 -10.04
N GLY A 250 -16.98 27.98 -10.64
CA GLY A 250 -17.26 28.83 -11.78
C GLY A 250 -17.57 28.00 -13.02
N ALA A 251 -16.72 27.01 -13.31
CA ALA A 251 -16.93 26.05 -14.39
C ALA A 251 -18.22 25.21 -14.18
N TYR A 252 -18.50 24.82 -12.93
CA TYR A 252 -19.73 24.10 -12.59
C TYR A 252 -20.99 24.88 -12.91
N ASN A 253 -21.05 26.17 -12.56
CA ASN A 253 -22.23 27.01 -12.81
C ASN A 253 -22.53 27.18 -14.31
N ILE A 254 -21.50 27.23 -15.16
CA ILE A 254 -21.67 27.29 -16.62
C ILE A 254 -22.25 25.96 -17.13
N LEU A 255 -21.72 24.84 -16.65
CA LEU A 255 -22.12 23.49 -17.05
C LEU A 255 -23.48 23.06 -16.46
N GLN A 256 -23.97 23.74 -15.42
CA GLN A 256 -25.26 23.46 -14.77
C GLN A 256 -26.45 23.52 -15.73
N SER A 257 -26.39 24.35 -16.78
CA SER A 257 -27.41 24.44 -17.83
C SER A 257 -27.63 23.11 -18.55
N HIS A 258 -26.55 22.33 -18.76
CA HIS A 258 -26.63 21.00 -19.36
C HIS A 258 -27.05 19.92 -18.35
N LEU A 259 -26.71 20.07 -17.06
CA LEU A 259 -27.20 19.17 -16.00
C LEU A 259 -28.72 19.19 -15.87
N GLN A 260 -29.36 20.35 -16.04
CA GLN A 260 -30.82 20.47 -15.95
C GLN A 260 -31.58 19.71 -17.04
N SER A 261 -30.88 19.37 -18.15
CA SER A 261 -31.46 18.59 -19.25
C SER A 261 -31.62 17.11 -18.86
N ASN A 262 -30.81 16.61 -17.92
CA ASN A 262 -30.82 15.21 -17.48
C ASN A 262 -31.64 15.04 -16.19
N GLY A 263 -32.75 14.29 -16.28
CA GLY A 263 -33.68 14.07 -15.16
C GLY A 263 -33.06 13.39 -13.93
N LEU A 264 -32.02 12.57 -14.10
CA LEU A 264 -31.32 11.91 -12.99
C LEU A 264 -30.40 12.87 -12.22
N LEU A 265 -29.64 13.72 -12.93
CA LEU A 265 -28.74 14.69 -12.31
C LEU A 265 -29.52 15.76 -11.54
N LYS A 266 -30.69 16.15 -12.06
CA LYS A 266 -31.60 17.09 -11.38
C LYS A 266 -32.08 16.58 -10.01
N ARG A 267 -32.26 15.26 -9.84
CA ARG A 267 -32.64 14.67 -8.55
C ARG A 267 -31.52 14.76 -7.52
N HIS A 268 -30.26 14.81 -7.97
CA HIS A 268 -29.07 14.81 -7.12
C HIS A 268 -28.34 16.17 -7.11
N ASP A 269 -28.98 17.28 -7.50
CA ASP A 269 -28.32 18.59 -7.64
C ASP A 269 -27.75 19.11 -6.30
N GLN A 270 -28.51 19.01 -5.21
CA GLN A 270 -28.03 19.38 -3.86
C GLN A 270 -26.81 18.54 -3.44
N PHE A 271 -26.81 17.25 -3.81
CA PHE A 271 -25.71 16.36 -3.49
C PHE A 271 -24.45 16.69 -4.31
N LEU A 272 -24.61 17.00 -5.60
CA LEU A 272 -23.52 17.45 -6.47
C LEU A 272 -22.89 18.75 -5.99
N TYR A 273 -23.72 19.71 -5.54
CA TYR A 273 -23.24 20.96 -4.95
C TYR A 273 -22.41 20.73 -3.67
N GLN A 274 -22.86 19.84 -2.79
CA GLN A 274 -22.09 19.45 -1.61
C GLN A 274 -20.78 18.75 -2.01
N LYS A 275 -20.82 17.90 -3.03
CA LYS A 275 -19.66 17.13 -3.51
C LYS A 275 -18.58 18.02 -4.12
N ILE A 276 -18.95 19.01 -4.92
CA ILE A 276 -17.97 19.97 -5.46
C ILE A 276 -17.39 20.85 -4.35
N SER A 277 -18.20 21.25 -3.38
CA SER A 277 -17.74 22.04 -2.22
C SER A 277 -16.75 21.25 -1.35
N LEU A 278 -17.00 19.95 -1.12
CA LEU A 278 -16.05 19.04 -0.46
C LEU A 278 -14.77 18.85 -1.28
N SER A 279 -14.87 18.76 -2.61
CA SER A 279 -13.70 18.65 -3.48
C SER A 279 -12.86 19.93 -3.46
N ALA A 280 -13.50 21.10 -3.52
CA ALA A 280 -12.86 22.41 -3.36
C ALA A 280 -12.15 22.53 -2.01
N LEU A 281 -12.80 22.12 -0.91
CA LEU A 281 -12.18 22.09 0.41
C LEU A 281 -10.93 21.20 0.42
N THR A 282 -11.04 19.95 -0.05
CA THR A 282 -9.89 19.03 -0.07
C THR A 282 -8.74 19.54 -0.95
N GLN A 283 -9.05 20.17 -2.08
CA GLN A 283 -8.04 20.78 -2.96
C GLN A 283 -7.36 21.98 -2.30
N LEU A 284 -8.12 22.85 -1.63
CA LEU A 284 -7.60 23.98 -0.88
C LEU A 284 -6.60 23.51 0.19
N VAL A 285 -6.96 22.47 0.95
CA VAL A 285 -6.10 21.92 2.01
C VAL A 285 -4.84 21.28 1.43
N PHE A 286 -4.95 20.60 0.29
CA PHE A 286 -3.80 20.00 -0.40
C PHE A 286 -2.84 21.06 -0.98
N SER A 287 -3.39 22.17 -1.47
CA SER A 287 -2.62 23.30 -2.02
C SER A 287 -1.83 24.08 -0.96
N ARG A 288 -2.10 23.87 0.33
CA ARG A 288 -1.36 24.53 1.43
C ARG A 288 -0.24 23.66 1.99
N ALA A 289 0.77 24.32 2.54
CA ALA A 289 1.91 23.65 3.17
C ALA A 289 1.50 22.95 4.48
N PRO A 290 2.17 21.85 4.90
CA PRO A 290 1.86 21.14 6.14
C PRO A 290 1.94 22.00 7.41
N ASN A 291 2.78 23.04 7.40
CA ASN A 291 3.01 23.91 8.56
C ASN A 291 1.90 24.96 8.77
N ASP A 292 1.04 25.19 7.78
CA ASP A 292 -0.07 26.16 7.84
C ASP A 292 -1.41 25.52 7.42
N ARG A 293 -1.73 24.37 8.04
CA ARG A 293 -3.01 23.68 7.85
C ARG A 293 -4.13 24.15 8.79
N SER A 294 -3.93 25.30 9.44
CA SER A 294 -4.99 26.03 10.15
C SER A 294 -5.70 26.97 9.17
N MET A 295 -6.99 26.78 8.96
CA MET A 295 -7.78 27.61 8.05
C MET A 295 -8.89 28.31 8.80
N THR A 296 -9.08 29.60 8.53
CA THR A 296 -10.23 30.36 9.04
C THR A 296 -11.48 30.06 8.21
N PHE A 297 -12.65 30.11 8.83
CA PHE A 297 -13.93 29.90 8.13
C PHE A 297 -14.16 30.92 7.01
N ALA A 298 -13.68 32.16 7.16
CA ALA A 298 -13.74 33.19 6.12
C ALA A 298 -13.01 32.75 4.83
N THR A 299 -11.82 32.16 4.95
CA THR A 299 -11.04 31.71 3.78
C THR A 299 -11.70 30.52 3.09
N ILE A 300 -12.31 29.63 3.87
CA ILE A 300 -13.07 28.49 3.34
C ILE A 300 -14.34 28.98 2.63
N SER A 301 -15.02 30.00 3.17
CA SER A 301 -16.23 30.58 2.59
C SER A 301 -15.96 31.24 1.25
N GLU A 302 -14.84 31.96 1.10
CA GLU A 302 -14.47 32.64 -0.14
C GLU A 302 -14.27 31.63 -1.30
N GLU A 303 -13.60 30.52 -1.02
CA GLU A 303 -13.32 29.49 -2.03
C GLU A 303 -14.49 28.54 -2.28
N THR A 304 -15.17 28.09 -1.23
CA THR A 304 -16.30 27.15 -1.36
C THR A 304 -17.61 27.83 -1.71
N LYS A 305 -17.70 29.17 -1.60
CA LYS A 305 -18.94 29.97 -1.76
C LYS A 305 -20.11 29.47 -0.92
N VAL A 306 -19.83 28.70 0.13
CA VAL A 306 -20.81 28.22 1.10
C VAL A 306 -20.96 29.25 2.21
N GLN A 307 -22.18 29.39 2.73
CA GLN A 307 -22.48 30.27 3.85
C GLN A 307 -21.72 29.82 5.11
N LEU A 308 -21.30 30.78 5.94
CA LEU A 308 -20.52 30.52 7.16
C LEU A 308 -21.16 29.46 8.07
N ASP A 309 -22.49 29.46 8.18
CA ASP A 309 -23.26 28.51 9.02
C ASP A 309 -23.21 27.05 8.52
N GLU A 310 -23.02 26.85 7.21
CA GLU A 310 -22.99 25.53 6.58
C GLU A 310 -21.56 24.95 6.48
N ILE A 311 -20.53 25.77 6.68
CA ILE A 311 -19.11 25.34 6.62
C ILE A 311 -18.81 24.32 7.72
N GLU A 312 -19.34 24.52 8.93
CA GLU A 312 -19.14 23.58 10.03
C GLU A 312 -19.70 22.19 9.68
N HIS A 313 -20.91 22.15 9.13
CA HIS A 313 -21.56 20.92 8.67
C HIS A 313 -20.78 20.26 7.54
N LEU A 314 -20.20 21.05 6.64
CA LEU A 314 -19.37 20.55 5.54
C LEU A 314 -18.06 19.93 6.03
N ILE A 315 -17.37 20.58 6.97
CA ILE A 315 -16.13 20.04 7.57
C ILE A 315 -16.45 18.79 8.40
N MET A 316 -17.52 18.79 9.19
CA MET A 316 -17.99 17.61 9.92
C MET A 316 -18.29 16.44 8.98
N LYS A 317 -18.91 16.72 7.83
CA LYS A 317 -19.18 15.71 6.79
C LYS A 317 -17.90 15.21 6.12
N ALA A 318 -16.92 16.09 5.87
CA ALA A 318 -15.63 15.69 5.34
C ALA A 318 -14.85 14.77 6.30
N LEU A 319 -14.95 15.04 7.62
CA LEU A 319 -14.37 14.20 8.67
C LEU A 319 -15.09 12.85 8.77
N SER A 320 -16.42 12.83 8.70
CA SER A 320 -17.20 11.57 8.80
C SER A 320 -17.01 10.65 7.59
N LEU A 321 -16.82 11.23 6.41
CA LEU A 321 -16.48 10.48 5.19
C LEU A 321 -15.00 10.06 5.12
N GLY A 322 -14.18 10.48 6.10
CA GLY A 322 -12.76 10.14 6.16
C GLY A 322 -11.90 10.83 5.09
N LEU A 323 -12.42 11.89 4.45
CA LEU A 323 -11.67 12.68 3.46
C LEU A 323 -10.56 13.49 4.13
N LEU A 324 -10.83 13.96 5.35
CA LEU A 324 -9.94 14.78 6.17
C LEU A 324 -9.86 14.18 7.58
N ARG A 325 -8.77 14.45 8.30
CA ARG A 325 -8.69 14.29 9.75
C ARG A 325 -8.20 15.60 10.36
N GLY A 326 -8.79 16.01 11.47
CA GLY A 326 -8.49 17.29 12.08
C GLY A 326 -9.37 17.59 13.28
N SER A 327 -9.16 18.77 13.85
CA SER A 327 -10.00 19.34 14.90
C SER A 327 -10.61 20.67 14.44
N ILE A 328 -11.83 20.95 14.90
CA ILE A 328 -12.55 22.18 14.63
C ILE A 328 -12.55 23.00 15.92
N ASP A 329 -12.11 24.24 15.84
CA ASP A 329 -12.26 25.22 16.91
C ASP A 329 -13.32 26.25 16.49
N GLN A 330 -14.53 26.07 17.01
CA GLN A 330 -15.67 26.93 16.67
C GLN A 330 -15.52 28.34 17.27
N VAL A 331 -14.87 28.48 18.44
CA VAL A 331 -14.72 29.79 19.11
C VAL A 331 -13.70 30.65 18.38
N ALA A 332 -12.63 30.04 17.87
CA ALA A 332 -11.64 30.72 17.05
C ALA A 332 -12.03 30.83 15.56
N GLU A 333 -13.10 30.15 15.13
CA GLU A 333 -13.47 29.97 13.71
C GLU A 333 -12.32 29.39 12.87
N VAL A 334 -11.55 28.46 13.45
CA VAL A 334 -10.37 27.83 12.82
C VAL A 334 -10.54 26.31 12.74
N ALA A 335 -10.35 25.76 11.54
CA ALA A 335 -10.21 24.32 11.33
C ALA A 335 -8.72 23.95 11.24
N LYS A 336 -8.26 23.04 12.11
CA LYS A 336 -6.90 22.48 12.09
C LYS A 336 -6.92 21.11 11.45
N ILE A 337 -6.35 20.96 10.27
CA ILE A 337 -6.36 19.71 9.52
C ILE A 337 -5.01 19.02 9.63
N SER A 338 -4.98 17.81 10.19
CA SER A 338 -3.76 17.02 10.35
C SER A 338 -3.48 16.15 9.13
N TRP A 339 -4.52 15.64 8.46
CA TRP A 339 -4.37 14.68 7.37
C TRP A 339 -5.45 14.86 6.30
N VAL A 340 -5.09 14.56 5.06
CA VAL A 340 -5.95 14.60 3.87
C VAL A 340 -5.80 13.28 3.12
N GLN A 341 -6.90 12.77 2.57
CA GLN A 341 -6.88 11.59 1.72
C GLN A 341 -5.97 11.80 0.49
N PRO A 342 -5.05 10.86 0.19
CA PRO A 342 -4.26 10.90 -1.03
C PRO A 342 -5.15 10.95 -2.26
N LYS A 343 -4.89 11.89 -3.16
CA LYS A 343 -5.54 12.01 -4.46
C LYS A 343 -4.56 11.68 -5.57
N VAL A 344 -5.07 11.15 -6.68
CA VAL A 344 -4.29 10.99 -7.89
C VAL A 344 -4.02 12.37 -8.47
N LEU A 345 -2.74 12.67 -8.72
CA LEU A 345 -2.28 14.00 -9.13
C LEU A 345 -2.15 14.09 -10.64
N ASP A 346 -2.47 15.28 -11.16
CA ASP A 346 -2.10 15.66 -12.52
C ASP A 346 -0.64 16.13 -12.57
N LYS A 347 -0.13 16.36 -13.79
CA LYS A 347 1.26 16.83 -13.98
C LYS A 347 1.54 18.14 -13.24
N GLY A 348 0.55 19.03 -13.13
CA GLY A 348 0.67 20.29 -12.39
C GLY A 348 0.82 20.09 -10.89
N GLY A 349 0.06 19.15 -10.29
CA GLY A 349 0.21 18.77 -8.89
C GLY A 349 1.59 18.22 -8.56
N ILE A 350 2.18 17.43 -9.46
CA ILE A 350 3.54 16.89 -9.32
C ILE A 350 4.58 18.01 -9.34
N GLU A 351 4.42 18.99 -10.24
CA GLU A 351 5.32 20.16 -10.32
C GLU A 351 5.29 20.99 -9.03
N ALA A 352 4.10 21.19 -8.45
CA ALA A 352 3.96 21.86 -7.17
C ALA A 352 4.62 21.08 -6.00
N MET A 353 4.49 19.75 -5.98
CA MET A 353 5.19 18.92 -4.98
C MET A 353 6.71 18.98 -5.15
N HIS A 354 7.19 18.93 -6.38
CA HIS A 354 8.62 19.05 -6.67
C HIS A 354 9.18 20.42 -6.26
N ALA A 355 8.44 21.51 -6.49
CA ALA A 355 8.82 22.84 -6.01
C ALA A 355 8.94 22.90 -4.47
N ARG A 356 7.99 22.27 -3.75
CA ARG A 356 8.02 22.20 -2.27
C ARG A 356 9.17 21.35 -1.75
N LEU A 357 9.45 20.21 -2.38
CA LEU A 357 10.57 19.35 -2.01
C LEU A 357 11.90 20.09 -2.20
N ARG A 358 12.05 20.89 -3.28
CA ARG A 358 13.22 21.77 -3.45
C ARG A 358 13.32 22.85 -2.37
N GLU A 359 12.21 23.45 -1.97
CA GLU A 359 12.22 24.45 -0.89
C GLU A 359 12.62 23.81 0.45
N TRP A 360 12.12 22.62 0.73
CA TRP A 360 12.48 21.87 1.93
C TRP A 360 13.95 21.43 1.92
N ASP A 361 14.44 20.91 0.78
CA ASP A 361 15.85 20.55 0.57
C ASP A 361 16.76 21.76 0.82
N GLY A 362 16.43 22.92 0.23
CA GLY A 362 17.14 24.17 0.52
C GLY A 362 17.04 24.63 1.97
N GLY A 363 15.97 24.26 2.70
CA GLY A 363 15.85 24.46 4.14
C GLY A 363 16.79 23.57 4.96
N VAL A 364 16.93 22.31 4.56
CA VAL A 364 17.85 21.33 5.16
C VAL A 364 19.30 21.71 4.88
N GLU A 365 19.63 22.14 3.66
CA GLU A 365 20.96 22.64 3.31
C GLU A 365 21.35 23.85 4.19
N LYS A 366 20.43 24.82 4.36
CA LYS A 366 20.67 25.97 5.24
C LYS A 366 20.89 25.56 6.69
N LEU A 367 20.14 24.58 7.19
CA LEU A 367 20.33 24.03 8.52
C LEU A 367 21.67 23.30 8.62
N GLY A 368 22.05 22.53 7.61
CA GLY A 368 23.35 21.85 7.51
C GLY A 368 24.51 22.85 7.57
N MET A 369 24.45 23.91 6.77
CA MET A 369 25.45 24.99 6.81
C MET A 369 25.51 25.68 8.18
N TRP A 370 24.37 25.84 8.85
CA TRP A 370 24.33 26.40 10.21
C TRP A 370 24.96 25.46 11.24
N ILE A 371 24.68 24.16 11.16
CA ILE A 371 25.28 23.13 12.03
C ILE A 371 26.78 23.02 11.79
N GLU A 372 27.24 23.01 10.54
CA GLU A 372 28.68 23.00 10.21
C GLU A 372 29.38 24.28 10.69
N GLY A 373 28.69 25.42 10.62
CA GLY A 373 29.19 26.69 11.15
C GLY A 373 29.30 26.71 12.67
N ALA A 374 28.33 26.13 13.37
CA ALA A 374 28.31 26.03 14.84
C ALA A 374 29.21 24.90 15.38
N GLY A 375 29.40 23.83 14.61
CA GLY A 375 30.17 22.63 14.98
C GLY A 375 31.66 22.70 14.65
N LYS A 376 32.16 23.80 14.06
CA LYS A 376 33.56 23.94 13.65
C LYS A 376 34.59 23.82 14.78
N ASP A 377 34.19 24.02 16.04
CA ASP A 377 35.06 23.92 17.22
C ASP A 377 34.89 22.61 18.02
N VAL A 378 34.06 21.67 17.56
CA VAL A 378 33.83 20.40 18.26
C VAL A 378 34.03 19.23 17.29
N GLU A 379 35.19 18.57 17.36
CA GLU A 379 35.39 17.25 16.75
C GLU A 379 34.52 16.22 17.49
N ILE A 380 33.29 16.04 17.00
CA ILE A 380 32.39 15.00 17.50
C ILE A 380 32.93 13.65 17.00
N ARG A 381 33.57 12.89 17.89
CA ARG A 381 33.93 11.49 17.64
C ARG A 381 32.63 10.69 17.48
N GLN A 382 32.50 9.98 16.36
CA GLN A 382 31.44 8.98 16.21
C GLN A 382 31.67 7.84 17.20
N VAL A 383 30.63 7.47 17.94
CA VAL A 383 30.64 6.32 18.84
C VAL A 383 30.53 5.06 17.96
N PRO A 384 31.49 4.11 18.02
CA PRO A 384 31.41 2.86 17.27
C PRO A 384 30.23 1.98 17.70
N ASP A 385 29.76 1.09 16.82
CA ASP A 385 28.57 0.25 17.07
C ASP A 385 28.69 -0.68 18.29
N ASN A 386 29.91 -1.04 18.71
CA ASN A 386 30.18 -1.88 19.88
C ASN A 386 30.28 -1.09 21.19
N GLN A 387 30.05 0.23 21.15
CA GLN A 387 30.20 1.14 22.28
C GLN A 387 28.92 1.98 22.48
N GLU A 388 28.57 2.25 23.73
CA GLU A 388 27.49 3.17 24.08
C GLU A 388 27.96 4.14 25.17
N VAL A 389 27.71 5.44 25.00
CA VAL A 389 28.20 6.49 25.90
C VAL A 389 27.05 7.32 26.45
N TYR A 390 26.92 7.32 27.78
CA TYR A 390 25.99 8.17 28.51
C TYR A 390 26.73 9.33 29.17
N LEU A 391 26.22 10.55 28.98
CA LEU A 391 26.79 11.78 29.55
C LEU A 391 25.81 12.38 30.56
N ASP A 392 26.32 12.88 31.68
CA ASP A 392 25.50 13.63 32.63
C ASP A 392 25.07 14.97 32.01
N SER A 393 23.76 15.24 32.00
CA SER A 393 23.19 16.49 31.50
C SER A 393 23.61 17.74 32.29
N LEU A 394 24.06 17.57 33.54
CA LEU A 394 24.38 18.65 34.48
C LEU A 394 25.82 18.61 34.99
N GLY A 395 26.64 17.66 34.51
CA GLY A 395 28.00 17.43 34.99
C GLY A 395 28.91 16.86 33.92
N PHE A 396 30.16 16.56 34.30
CA PHE A 396 31.17 16.01 33.39
C PHE A 396 31.34 14.50 33.52
N SER A 397 30.50 13.83 34.31
CA SER A 397 30.56 12.38 34.47
C SER A 397 30.04 11.65 33.23
N SER A 398 30.67 10.52 32.92
CA SER A 398 30.25 9.67 31.80
C SER A 398 30.18 8.21 32.22
N ILE A 399 29.28 7.45 31.60
CA ILE A 399 29.24 5.99 31.69
C ILE A 399 29.42 5.45 30.28
N VAL A 400 30.43 4.62 30.08
CA VAL A 400 30.74 4.00 28.79
C VAL A 400 30.54 2.50 28.93
N PHE A 401 29.78 1.91 28.01
CA PHE A 401 29.67 0.47 27.84
C PHE A 401 30.43 0.08 26.58
N ASP A 402 31.30 -0.90 26.69
CA ASP A 402 32.12 -1.40 25.57
C ASP A 402 32.05 -2.93 25.51
N ILE A 403 31.83 -3.46 24.31
CA ILE A 403 31.81 -4.89 24.04
C ILE A 403 33.12 -5.22 23.31
N LEU A 404 33.96 -6.02 23.97
CA LEU A 404 35.31 -6.35 23.53
C LEU A 404 35.50 -7.86 23.39
N GLU A 405 36.50 -8.24 22.59
CA GLU A 405 36.96 -9.63 22.52
C GLU A 405 37.57 -10.06 23.87
N ARG A 406 37.33 -11.32 24.25
CA ARG A 406 37.82 -11.83 25.52
C ARG A 406 39.34 -11.94 25.55
N VAL A 407 39.94 -11.43 26.62
CA VAL A 407 41.38 -11.55 26.86
C VAL A 407 41.69 -12.89 27.55
N GLU A 408 42.59 -13.71 26.98
CA GLU A 408 43.03 -15.00 27.56
C GLU A 408 43.99 -14.84 28.76
N LYS A 409 43.57 -14.09 29.78
CA LYS A 409 44.31 -13.86 31.03
C LYS A 409 43.43 -14.10 32.26
N PRO A 410 44.04 -14.33 33.44
CA PRO A 410 43.32 -14.35 34.71
C PRO A 410 42.48 -13.06 34.89
N ASP A 411 41.32 -13.22 35.51
CA ASP A 411 40.33 -12.19 35.80
C ASP A 411 40.90 -10.80 36.13
N LEU A 412 41.77 -10.72 37.15
CA LEU A 412 42.36 -9.46 37.58
C LEU A 412 43.38 -8.88 36.59
N GLU A 413 44.09 -9.73 35.85
CA GLU A 413 45.08 -9.31 34.85
C GLU A 413 44.40 -8.84 33.56
N ALA A 414 43.27 -9.44 33.19
CA ALA A 414 42.43 -8.98 32.09
C ALA A 414 41.88 -7.58 32.37
N LEU A 415 41.35 -7.33 33.58
CA LEU A 415 40.85 -6.01 33.96
C LEU A 415 41.94 -4.93 33.98
N LYS A 416 43.17 -5.28 34.38
CA LYS A 416 44.30 -4.35 34.32
C LYS A 416 44.73 -4.04 32.89
N LEU A 417 44.75 -5.03 32.02
CA LEU A 417 45.07 -4.83 30.60
C LEU A 417 44.05 -3.91 29.94
N HIS A 418 42.76 -4.14 30.19
CA HIS A 418 41.70 -3.27 29.69
C HIS A 418 41.74 -1.85 30.28
N LEU A 419 42.19 -1.70 31.54
CA LEU A 419 42.47 -0.38 32.13
C LEU A 419 43.63 0.31 31.42
N ASP A 420 44.71 -0.42 31.13
CA ASP A 420 45.88 0.12 30.43
C ASP A 420 45.49 0.56 29.01
N ASP A 421 44.67 -0.23 28.29
CA ASP A 421 44.14 0.12 26.96
C ASP A 421 43.21 1.35 26.99
N LEU A 422 42.42 1.52 28.07
CA LEU A 422 41.54 2.69 28.22
C LEU A 422 42.32 3.98 28.50
N VAL A 423 43.48 3.87 29.16
CA VAL A 423 44.32 5.02 29.55
C VAL A 423 45.47 5.28 28.55
N ASP A 424 45.71 4.36 27.63
CA ASP A 424 46.62 4.45 26.48
C ASP A 424 48.06 4.86 26.89
N GLU A 425 48.41 6.15 26.86
CA GLU A 425 49.76 6.68 27.15
C GLU A 425 49.99 7.16 28.60
N ASP A 426 48.93 7.37 29.40
CA ASP A 426 49.00 7.81 30.80
C ASP A 426 49.00 6.63 31.80
N ALA A 427 49.08 5.39 31.31
CA ALA A 427 49.00 4.15 32.11
C ALA A 427 50.03 4.13 33.26
N GLY A 428 51.23 4.68 33.03
CA GLY A 428 52.30 4.77 34.04
C GLY A 428 52.02 5.72 35.21
N GLN A 429 51.01 6.59 35.12
CA GLN A 429 50.60 7.54 36.16
C GLN A 429 49.27 7.13 36.82
N THR A 430 48.65 6.05 36.37
CA THR A 430 47.37 5.56 36.90
C THR A 430 47.59 4.80 38.19
N LYS A 431 46.86 5.20 39.25
CA LYS A 431 46.93 4.54 40.55
C LYS A 431 45.67 3.73 40.80
N VAL A 432 45.82 2.42 40.97
CA VAL A 432 44.74 1.51 41.34
C VAL A 432 44.58 1.52 42.86
N TRP A 433 43.35 1.75 43.33
CA TRP A 433 43.03 1.89 44.74
C TRP A 433 42.35 0.68 45.34
N ARG A 434 41.37 0.12 44.62
CA ARG A 434 40.56 -1.02 45.09
C ARG A 434 40.23 -1.94 43.93
N THR A 435 40.23 -3.23 44.23
CA THR A 435 39.78 -4.30 43.34
C THR A 435 38.88 -5.23 44.14
N GLY A 436 37.79 -5.70 43.54
CA GLY A 436 36.88 -6.61 44.23
C GLY A 436 36.03 -7.42 43.27
N ASP A 437 35.73 -8.64 43.67
CA ASP A 437 34.76 -9.50 43.01
C ASP A 437 33.35 -8.96 43.24
N ALA A 438 32.54 -8.95 42.20
CA ALA A 438 31.16 -8.51 42.23
C ALA A 438 30.26 -9.56 41.57
N HIS A 439 28.95 -9.34 41.65
CA HIS A 439 27.96 -10.19 41.00
C HIS A 439 26.87 -9.32 40.41
N CYS A 440 26.50 -9.59 39.16
CA CYS A 440 25.36 -8.94 38.51
C CYS A 440 24.09 -9.73 38.79
N ALA A 441 23.07 -9.09 39.38
CA ALA A 441 21.89 -9.76 39.93
C ALA A 441 21.03 -10.51 38.88
N LYS A 442 21.16 -10.17 37.60
CA LYS A 442 20.37 -10.74 36.50
C LYS A 442 21.20 -11.57 35.52
N LEU A 443 22.48 -11.80 35.79
CA LEU A 443 23.32 -12.70 34.99
C LEU A 443 23.31 -14.12 35.57
N PRO A 444 23.59 -15.15 34.76
CA PRO A 444 23.69 -16.53 35.23
C PRO A 444 24.62 -16.69 36.45
N LEU A 445 24.24 -17.57 37.39
CA LEU A 445 25.06 -17.90 38.55
C LEU A 445 26.36 -18.57 38.09
N GLY A 446 27.46 -17.83 38.15
CA GLY A 446 28.79 -18.31 37.73
C GLY A 446 29.53 -17.37 36.78
N THR A 447 28.89 -16.31 36.26
CA THR A 447 29.56 -15.31 35.43
C THR A 447 30.58 -14.50 36.26
N PRO A 448 31.88 -14.50 35.91
CA PRO A 448 32.88 -13.69 36.59
C PRO A 448 32.63 -12.20 36.37
N VAL A 449 32.50 -11.44 37.45
CA VAL A 449 32.38 -9.98 37.42
C VAL A 449 33.38 -9.37 38.39
N ILE A 450 34.21 -8.47 37.90
CA ILE A 450 35.30 -7.88 38.68
C ILE A 450 35.20 -6.38 38.59
N THR A 451 35.41 -5.71 39.71
CA THR A 451 35.38 -4.26 39.79
C THR A 451 36.75 -3.72 40.17
N LEU A 452 37.11 -2.57 39.59
CA LEU A 452 38.35 -1.86 39.88
C LEU A 452 38.09 -0.37 39.98
N MET A 453 38.73 0.26 40.95
CA MET A 453 38.75 1.71 41.11
C MET A 453 40.16 2.24 40.89
N ALA A 454 40.31 3.16 39.96
CA ALA A 454 41.57 3.82 39.64
C ALA A 454 41.42 5.34 39.53
N THR A 455 42.54 6.04 39.67
CA THR A 455 42.66 7.46 39.30
C THR A 455 43.69 7.62 38.21
N SER A 456 43.35 8.38 37.19
CA SER A 456 44.25 8.75 36.09
C SER A 456 44.33 10.28 35.96
N PRO A 457 45.46 10.86 35.55
CA PRO A 457 45.53 12.27 35.16
C PRO A 457 44.56 12.60 34.01
N PRO A 458 44.25 13.89 33.76
CA PRO A 458 43.47 14.28 32.60
C PRO A 458 44.18 13.84 31.30
N GLY A 459 43.48 13.04 30.50
CA GLY A 459 43.98 12.60 29.19
C GLY A 459 44.27 13.78 28.27
N GLU A 460 45.22 13.62 27.36
CA GLU A 460 45.80 14.70 26.55
C GLU A 460 44.77 15.58 25.80
N LYS A 461 43.66 14.99 25.34
CA LYS A 461 42.55 15.70 24.64
C LYS A 461 41.73 16.64 25.52
N MET A 462 41.85 16.50 26.84
CA MET A 462 41.18 17.35 27.84
C MET A 462 42.11 18.44 28.40
N ARG A 463 43.44 18.36 28.12
CA ARG A 463 44.43 19.35 28.58
C ARG A 463 44.26 20.69 27.85
N GLY A 464 44.25 21.79 28.60
CA GLY A 464 44.09 23.14 28.05
C GLY A 464 42.66 23.61 27.78
N ARG A 465 41.63 22.85 28.19
CA ARG A 465 40.22 23.29 28.16
C ARG A 465 39.88 24.13 29.40
N ALA A 466 38.87 25.00 29.30
CA ALA A 466 38.45 25.88 30.42
C ALA A 466 38.06 25.12 31.71
N ASN A 467 37.64 23.85 31.58
CA ASN A 467 37.24 22.97 32.69
C ASN A 467 38.15 21.72 32.76
N GLU A 468 39.47 21.92 32.69
CA GLU A 468 40.44 20.83 32.81
C GLU A 468 40.35 20.16 34.20
N PRO A 469 40.10 18.83 34.28
CA PRO A 469 40.08 18.14 35.55
C PRO A 469 41.48 17.94 36.10
N GLU A 470 41.64 18.03 37.42
CA GLU A 470 42.92 17.78 38.10
C GLU A 470 43.27 16.28 38.08
N PHE A 471 42.24 15.42 38.19
CA PHE A 471 42.32 13.98 38.00
C PHE A 471 40.94 13.42 37.66
N VAL A 472 40.92 12.21 37.10
CA VAL A 472 39.69 11.47 36.79
C VAL A 472 39.65 10.21 37.64
N VAL A 473 38.57 10.03 38.40
CA VAL A 473 38.28 8.77 39.09
C VAL A 473 37.52 7.87 38.12
N MET A 474 38.00 6.66 37.92
CA MET A 474 37.40 5.66 37.04
C MET A 474 36.98 4.45 37.87
N LEU A 475 35.70 4.07 37.76
CA LEU A 475 35.19 2.81 38.26
C LEU A 475 34.94 1.89 37.06
N LEU A 476 35.70 0.80 36.99
CA LEU A 476 35.58 -0.20 35.96
C LEU A 476 34.81 -1.41 36.49
N ILE A 477 33.93 -1.96 35.67
CA ILE A 477 33.27 -3.24 35.86
C ILE A 477 33.59 -4.09 34.64
N LEU A 478 34.25 -5.23 34.84
CA LEU A 478 34.49 -6.22 33.81
C LEU A 478 33.55 -7.40 34.03
N ILE A 479 32.72 -7.68 33.04
CA ILE A 479 31.80 -8.83 32.99
C ILE A 479 32.35 -9.79 31.94
N ARG A 480 32.70 -11.01 32.35
CA ARG A 480 33.35 -11.99 31.47
C ARG A 480 32.36 -13.05 31.01
N LEU A 481 32.01 -13.03 29.72
CA LEU A 481 31.15 -14.04 29.11
C LEU A 481 32.04 -15.13 28.48
N VAL A 482 32.39 -16.12 29.32
CA VAL A 482 33.37 -17.17 28.97
C VAL A 482 32.92 -18.03 27.79
N GLU A 483 31.64 -18.38 27.74
CA GLU A 483 31.07 -19.22 26.67
C GLU A 483 31.01 -18.48 25.33
N GLN A 484 30.74 -17.17 25.38
CA GLN A 484 30.60 -16.30 24.21
C GLN A 484 31.92 -15.61 23.80
N GLN A 485 33.05 -15.96 24.43
CA GLN A 485 34.37 -15.36 24.17
C GLN A 485 34.37 -13.82 24.14
N THR A 486 33.53 -13.20 24.97
CA THR A 486 33.32 -11.75 24.99
C THR A 486 33.58 -11.19 26.39
N ASP A 487 34.27 -10.07 26.49
CA ASP A 487 34.42 -9.27 27.70
C ASP A 487 33.59 -7.98 27.54
N ILE A 488 32.73 -7.67 28.51
CA ILE A 488 31.97 -6.41 28.53
C ILE A 488 32.56 -5.51 29.61
N ILE A 489 32.88 -4.27 29.23
CA ILE A 489 33.48 -3.28 30.12
C ILE A 489 32.52 -2.13 30.32
N VAL A 490 32.28 -1.81 31.59
CA VAL A 490 31.56 -0.61 31.98
C VAL A 490 32.54 0.32 32.68
N ALA A 491 32.80 1.47 32.07
CA ALA A 491 33.66 2.51 32.62
C ALA A 491 32.83 3.71 33.07
N ILE A 492 32.81 3.97 34.38
CA ILE A 492 32.16 5.13 34.98
C ILE A 492 33.26 6.14 35.32
N ASN A 493 33.31 7.24 34.57
CA ASN A 493 34.31 8.29 34.71
C ASN A 493 33.72 9.47 35.49
N ALA A 494 34.40 9.87 36.55
CA ALA A 494 34.08 11.03 37.37
C ALA A 494 35.28 12.01 37.37
N PRO A 495 35.32 12.96 36.43
CA PRO A 495 36.37 13.98 36.39
C PRO A 495 36.19 14.98 37.55
N HIS A 496 37.29 15.32 38.23
CA HIS A 496 37.29 16.27 39.33
C HIS A 496 37.94 17.58 38.88
N VAL A 497 37.13 18.61 38.61
CA VAL A 497 37.58 19.93 38.15
C VAL A 497 37.86 20.85 39.34
N LYS A 498 38.96 21.59 39.27
CA LYS A 498 39.39 22.49 40.34
C LYS A 498 38.34 23.56 40.64
N GLY A 499 37.84 23.59 41.88
CA GLY A 499 36.80 24.52 42.34
C GLY A 499 35.38 23.96 42.38
N GLU A 500 35.12 22.77 41.81
CA GLU A 500 33.82 22.07 41.91
C GLU A 500 33.76 21.09 43.09
N PHE A 501 34.89 20.85 43.77
CA PHE A 501 34.99 20.00 44.96
C PHE A 501 35.78 20.71 46.07
N GLU A 502 35.47 20.40 47.33
CA GLU A 502 36.21 20.95 48.49
C GLU A 502 37.61 20.32 48.57
N GLU A 503 38.66 21.14 48.64
CA GLU A 503 40.04 20.66 48.82
C GLU A 503 40.14 19.82 50.11
N GLY A 504 40.52 18.54 49.98
CA GLY A 504 40.58 17.58 51.10
C GLY A 504 39.33 16.69 51.29
N SER A 505 38.30 16.83 50.47
CA SER A 505 37.09 15.98 50.48
C SER A 505 37.28 14.62 49.81
N VAL A 506 38.34 14.45 49.02
CA VAL A 506 38.71 13.22 48.32
C VAL A 506 40.04 12.71 48.85
N ASP A 507 39.98 11.61 49.61
CA ASP A 507 41.11 10.85 50.13
C ASP A 507 40.81 9.35 49.92
N LEU A 508 41.22 8.86 48.75
CA LEU A 508 40.95 7.49 48.32
C LEU A 508 41.77 6.45 49.10
N GLU A 509 42.88 6.86 49.73
CA GLU A 509 43.69 6.01 50.63
C GLU A 509 42.94 5.67 51.92
N HIS A 510 42.24 6.65 52.49
CA HIS A 510 41.47 6.48 53.72
C HIS A 510 39.95 6.30 53.47
N GLY A 511 39.54 6.12 52.20
CA GLY A 511 38.16 5.78 51.84
C GLY A 511 37.17 6.95 51.84
N LYS A 512 37.64 8.20 51.74
CA LYS A 512 36.79 9.38 51.55
C LYS A 512 36.69 9.70 50.05
N GLY A 513 35.55 9.42 49.43
CA GLY A 513 35.35 9.67 48.00
C GLY A 513 34.80 11.06 47.64
N GLY A 514 34.29 11.85 48.59
CA GLY A 514 33.52 13.04 48.27
C GLY A 514 32.19 12.73 47.55
N VAL A 515 31.47 13.77 47.12
CA VAL A 515 30.10 13.65 46.57
C VAL A 515 30.08 13.01 45.17
N LEU A 516 31.06 13.33 44.32
CA LEU A 516 31.12 12.85 42.95
C LEU A 516 31.46 11.35 42.88
N VAL A 517 32.44 10.89 43.65
CA VAL A 517 32.76 9.46 43.74
C VAL A 517 31.60 8.69 44.38
N GLY A 518 30.97 9.23 45.43
CA GLY A 518 29.80 8.59 46.03
C GLY A 518 28.62 8.46 45.05
N ARG A 519 28.46 9.40 44.10
CA ARG A 519 27.48 9.27 43.00
C ARG A 519 27.91 8.20 42.00
N ALA A 520 29.20 8.15 41.63
CA ALA A 520 29.74 7.14 40.73
C ALA A 520 29.62 5.71 41.30
N GLU A 521 29.85 5.54 42.61
CA GLU A 521 29.66 4.26 43.31
C GLU A 521 28.20 3.81 43.30
N ARG A 522 27.23 4.73 43.48
CA ARG A 522 25.81 4.39 43.34
C ARG A 522 25.46 3.93 41.93
N TRP A 523 26.02 4.59 40.91
CA TRP A 523 25.82 4.16 39.52
C TRP A 523 26.45 2.80 39.25
N ARG A 524 27.64 2.52 39.80
CA ARG A 524 28.24 1.17 39.76
C ARG A 524 27.29 0.14 40.35
N ASP A 525 26.75 0.40 41.53
CA ASP A 525 25.85 -0.53 42.22
C ASP A 525 24.53 -0.74 41.45
N GLU A 526 24.01 0.33 40.83
CA GLU A 526 22.81 0.25 40.00
C GLU A 526 23.06 -0.55 38.71
N VAL A 527 24.22 -0.39 38.07
CA VAL A 527 24.62 -1.21 36.91
C VAL A 527 24.70 -2.68 37.32
N LEU A 528 25.40 -3.01 38.41
CA LEU A 528 25.47 -4.40 38.92
C LEU A 528 24.08 -4.99 39.24
N ARG A 529 23.14 -4.16 39.70
CA ARG A 529 21.78 -4.59 40.02
C ARG A 529 20.89 -4.80 38.79
N THR A 530 21.07 -3.99 37.75
CA THR A 530 20.10 -3.88 36.63
C THR A 530 20.58 -4.46 35.32
N PHE A 531 21.89 -4.65 35.15
CA PHE A 531 22.50 -5.15 33.92
C PHE A 531 21.93 -6.50 33.52
N GLU A 532 21.37 -6.58 32.30
CA GLU A 532 20.68 -7.73 31.75
C GLU A 532 20.95 -7.81 30.25
N VAL A 533 21.34 -8.99 29.78
CA VAL A 533 21.46 -9.28 28.35
C VAL A 533 20.09 -9.74 27.85
N LYS A 534 19.46 -8.94 26.98
CA LYS A 534 18.14 -9.24 26.41
C LYS A 534 18.21 -10.20 25.23
N ASP A 535 19.27 -10.12 24.44
CA ASP A 535 19.47 -10.95 23.25
C ASP A 535 20.89 -11.51 23.28
N TRP A 536 20.99 -12.83 23.43
CA TRP A 536 22.25 -13.56 23.47
C TRP A 536 22.76 -13.92 22.07
N GLY A 537 21.91 -13.82 21.04
CA GLY A 537 22.29 -14.07 19.64
C GLY A 537 23.27 -13.05 19.08
N LEU A 538 23.43 -11.90 19.76
CA LEU A 538 24.39 -10.86 19.41
C LEU A 538 25.85 -11.30 19.58
N PHE A 539 26.13 -12.30 20.41
CA PHE A 539 27.50 -12.73 20.74
C PHE A 539 27.97 -13.97 19.97
N GLY A 540 27.26 -14.37 18.91
CA GLY A 540 27.73 -15.39 17.96
C GLY A 540 27.85 -16.83 18.49
N GLY A 541 27.26 -17.15 19.64
CA GLY A 541 27.13 -18.52 20.14
C GLY A 541 25.79 -19.12 19.70
N ASP A 542 25.82 -20.28 19.03
CA ASP A 542 24.63 -21.12 18.85
C ASP A 542 24.02 -21.36 20.23
N GLY A 543 22.82 -20.83 20.45
CA GLY A 543 22.09 -21.01 21.70
C GLY A 543 21.71 -22.48 21.89
N ASP A 544 22.02 -23.01 23.07
CA ASP A 544 21.26 -24.12 23.66
C ASP A 544 20.11 -23.57 24.51
#